data_AF-A0A843GKH5-F1
#
_entry.id   AF-A0A843GKH5-F1
#
_cell.length_a   1.000
_cell.length_b   1.000
_cell.length_c   1.000
_cell.angle_alpha   90.00
_cell.angle_beta   90.00
_cell.angle_gamma   90.00
#
_symmetry.space_group_name_H-M   'P 1'
#
loop_
_entity.id
_entity.type
_entity.pdbx_description
1 polymer ?
#
loop_
_entity_poly.entity_id
_entity_poly.type
_entity_poly.pdbx_seq_one_letter_code
_entity_poly.pdbx_strand_id
1 'polypeptide(L)'
;MLLDEQLTNETGVVDDDSTPDYLEAIKTLKQNSVDKAKYEQLKAENKKLLDSIVNGTEVALDISKQEEPSIEELRNKVFNNPNQTNLEYVSNVLKLRERLIEEGNDDPFVASSSQYSPTNADYERANRVATILQDMVDTADGDASVFLNEYQRRVKEVNIPTKKK
;
A
#
# COMPACT_ATOMS: atom_id res chain seq x y z
N MET A 1 23.56 79.17 -9.39
CA MET A 1 23.75 77.99 -10.25
C MET A 1 23.49 76.78 -9.37
N LEU A 2 22.22 76.40 -9.26
CA LEU A 2 21.77 75.16 -8.61
C LEU A 2 21.69 74.11 -9.73
N LEU A 3 22.34 72.97 -9.53
CA LEU A 3 22.14 71.77 -10.33
C LEU A 3 21.87 70.64 -9.33
N ASP A 4 20.61 70.25 -9.29
CA ASP A 4 20.12 69.04 -8.63
C ASP A 4 20.66 67.82 -9.38
N GLU A 5 21.44 66.97 -8.71
CA GLU A 5 21.79 65.64 -9.20
C GLU A 5 20.98 64.62 -8.39
N GLN A 6 19.93 64.11 -9.02
CA GLN A 6 19.10 63.04 -8.46
C GLN A 6 19.86 61.72 -8.46
N LEU A 7 19.91 61.10 -7.28
CA LEU A 7 20.25 59.69 -7.07
C LEU A 7 19.42 58.78 -8.00
N THR A 8 20.08 57.99 -8.83
CA THR A 8 19.51 56.77 -9.40
C THR A 8 20.08 55.57 -8.65
N ASN A 9 19.19 54.95 -7.88
CA ASN A 9 19.41 53.72 -7.13
C ASN A 9 19.10 52.55 -8.08
N GLU A 10 20.11 51.80 -8.51
CA GLU A 10 19.93 50.47 -9.08
C GLU A 10 20.83 49.49 -8.32
N THR A 11 20.29 48.91 -7.26
CA THR A 11 20.79 47.65 -6.70
C THR A 11 19.73 46.61 -6.95
N GLY A 12 20.06 45.67 -7.84
CA GLY A 12 19.21 44.55 -8.22
C GLY A 12 18.81 43.75 -6.99
N VAL A 13 17.51 43.47 -6.89
CA VAL A 13 16.94 42.52 -5.94
C VAL A 13 17.43 41.14 -6.38
N VAL A 14 18.35 40.57 -5.61
CA VAL A 14 18.61 39.13 -5.63
C VAL A 14 17.66 38.53 -4.61
N ASP A 15 16.48 38.14 -5.06
CA ASP A 15 15.65 37.16 -4.35
C ASP A 15 16.40 35.83 -4.40
N ASP A 16 17.20 35.56 -3.38
CA ASP A 16 17.73 34.23 -3.10
C ASP A 16 17.11 33.74 -1.80
N ASP A 17 15.84 33.36 -1.88
CA ASP A 17 15.21 32.48 -0.90
C ASP A 17 15.04 31.08 -1.49
N SER A 18 16.08 30.61 -2.19
CA SER A 18 16.18 29.25 -2.70
C SER A 18 16.82 28.31 -1.68
N THR A 19 16.57 28.52 -0.38
CA THR A 19 16.91 27.51 0.63
C THR A 19 16.04 26.29 0.31
N PRO A 20 16.59 25.17 -0.20
CA PRO A 20 15.80 23.98 -0.40
C PRO A 20 15.23 23.62 0.97
N ASP A 21 13.92 23.43 1.10
CA ASP A 21 13.32 23.04 2.37
C ASP A 21 13.75 21.59 2.67
N TYR A 22 14.96 21.48 3.25
CA TYR A 22 15.60 20.23 3.58
C TYR A 22 14.75 19.46 4.59
N LEU A 23 13.89 20.14 5.37
CA LEU A 23 12.99 19.49 6.32
C LEU A 23 11.85 18.77 5.58
N GLU A 24 11.27 19.38 4.55
CA GLU A 24 10.29 18.71 3.68
C GLU A 24 10.92 17.58 2.86
N ALA A 25 12.13 17.77 2.34
CA ALA A 25 12.86 16.71 1.65
C ALA A 25 13.17 15.53 2.59
N ILE A 26 13.61 15.78 3.82
CA ILE A 26 13.87 14.74 4.84
C ILE A 26 12.56 14.04 5.24
N LYS A 27 11.46 14.77 5.37
CA LYS A 27 10.15 14.18 5.68
C LYS A 27 9.67 13.27 4.56
N THR A 28 9.80 13.71 3.30
CA THR A 28 9.48 12.92 2.11
C THR A 28 10.38 11.68 2.01
N LEU A 29 11.67 11.81 2.29
CA LEU A 29 12.59 10.68 2.33
C LEU A 29 12.22 9.69 3.44
N LYS A 30 11.89 10.15 4.65
CA LYS A 30 11.47 9.29 5.76
C LYS A 30 10.13 8.59 5.49
N GLN A 31 9.19 9.23 4.81
CA GLN A 31 7.90 8.64 4.44
C GLN A 31 8.04 7.55 3.38
N ASN A 32 9.04 7.66 2.49
CA ASN A 32 9.28 6.71 1.41
C ASN A 32 10.46 5.76 1.67
N SER A 33 11.04 5.79 2.87
CA SER A 33 12.15 4.92 3.26
C SER A 33 11.69 3.93 4.31
N VAL A 34 12.11 2.68 4.16
CA VAL A 34 12.02 1.69 5.24
C VAL A 34 12.95 2.07 6.38
N ASP A 35 12.50 1.87 7.62
CA ASP A 35 13.33 2.07 8.80
C ASP A 35 14.65 1.31 8.65
N LYS A 36 15.77 2.00 8.91
CA LYS A 36 17.12 1.45 8.74
C LYS A 36 17.29 0.11 9.48
N ALA A 37 16.71 -0.01 10.67
CA ALA A 37 16.72 -1.25 11.44
C ALA A 37 16.05 -2.41 10.70
N LYS A 38 14.90 -2.15 10.06
CA LYS A 38 14.15 -3.14 9.27
C LYS A 38 14.88 -3.51 7.99
N TYR A 39 15.51 -2.54 7.32
CA TYR A 39 16.34 -2.79 6.14
C TYR A 39 17.56 -3.66 6.45
N GLU A 40 18.31 -3.33 7.51
CA GLU A 40 19.48 -4.10 7.92
C GLU A 40 19.11 -5.51 8.39
N GLN A 41 17.96 -5.67 9.07
CA GLN A 41 17.43 -6.98 9.43
C GLN A 41 17.11 -7.82 8.19
N LEU A 42 16.37 -7.26 7.23
CA LEU A 42 16.00 -7.97 6.00
C LEU A 42 17.24 -8.36 5.18
N LYS A 43 18.24 -7.49 5.13
CA LYS A 43 19.52 -7.77 4.48
C LYS A 43 20.29 -8.89 5.17
N ALA A 44 20.29 -8.92 6.50
CA ALA A 44 20.92 -9.98 7.27
C ALA A 44 20.22 -11.32 7.07
N GLU A 45 18.89 -11.34 7.06
CA GLU A 45 18.08 -12.54 6.82
C GLU A 45 18.27 -13.08 5.40
N ASN A 46 18.24 -12.21 4.38
CA ASN A 46 18.52 -12.60 2.98
C ASN A 46 19.92 -13.18 2.81
N LYS A 47 20.93 -12.59 3.45
CA LYS A 47 22.29 -13.14 3.43
C LYS A 47 22.33 -14.53 4.06
N LYS A 48 21.66 -14.72 5.19
CA LYS A 48 21.60 -16.00 5.91
C LYS A 48 20.91 -17.10 5.08
N LEU A 49 19.86 -16.75 4.34
CA LEU A 49 19.17 -17.62 3.39
C LEU A 49 20.03 -17.95 2.16
N LEU A 50 20.74 -16.97 1.59
CA LEU A 50 21.66 -17.23 0.48
C LEU A 50 22.81 -18.13 0.91
N ASP A 51 23.37 -17.90 2.10
CA ASP A 51 24.44 -18.72 2.67
C ASP A 51 23.96 -20.17 2.95
N SER A 52 22.68 -20.38 3.28
CA SER A 52 22.09 -21.72 3.46
C SER A 52 21.91 -22.46 2.13
N ILE A 53 21.48 -21.75 1.08
CA ILE A 53 21.32 -22.30 -0.28
C ILE A 53 22.68 -22.68 -0.86
N VAL A 54 23.68 -21.80 -0.70
CA VAL A 54 25.02 -22.00 -1.29
C VAL A 54 25.81 -23.09 -0.56
N ASN A 55 25.70 -23.17 0.77
CA ASN A 55 26.52 -24.08 1.58
C ASN A 55 25.78 -25.35 2.04
N GLY A 56 24.49 -25.48 1.73
CA GLY A 56 23.68 -26.66 2.09
C GLY A 56 23.43 -26.82 3.59
N THR A 57 23.65 -25.78 4.39
CA THR A 57 23.49 -25.80 5.84
C THR A 57 22.04 -25.51 6.21
N GLU A 58 21.40 -26.38 7.01
CA GLU A 58 20.12 -26.05 7.64
C GLU A 58 20.31 -24.85 8.58
N VAL A 59 19.84 -23.69 8.14
CA VAL A 59 19.75 -22.52 9.01
C VAL A 59 18.52 -22.70 9.87
N ALA A 60 18.73 -22.92 11.16
CA ALA A 60 17.72 -22.62 12.17
C ALA A 60 17.46 -21.12 12.10
N LEU A 61 16.48 -20.75 11.28
CA LEU A 61 15.89 -19.44 11.32
C LEU A 61 15.17 -19.38 12.66
N ASP A 62 15.68 -18.56 13.57
CA ASP A 62 14.88 -18.05 14.67
C ASP A 62 13.90 -17.05 14.04
N ILE A 63 12.96 -17.59 13.26
CA ILE A 63 11.77 -16.87 12.87
C ILE A 63 11.05 -16.76 14.20
N SER A 64 11.29 -15.66 14.92
CA SER A 64 10.26 -15.06 15.74
C SER A 64 9.06 -14.96 14.79
N LYS A 65 8.24 -16.02 14.76
CA LYS A 65 7.03 -16.10 13.95
C LYS A 65 6.22 -14.95 14.50
N GLN A 66 6.28 -13.82 13.82
CA GLN A 66 5.49 -12.66 14.15
C GLN A 66 4.08 -13.24 14.15
N GLU A 67 3.47 -13.34 15.35
CA GLU A 67 2.19 -14.02 15.47
C GLU A 67 1.27 -13.38 14.45
N GLU A 68 0.76 -14.21 13.54
CA GLU A 68 -0.17 -13.71 12.56
C GLU A 68 -1.33 -13.09 13.32
N PRO A 69 -1.79 -11.90 12.88
CA PRO A 69 -2.83 -11.20 13.61
C PRO A 69 -4.06 -12.10 13.70
N SER A 70 -4.62 -12.18 14.90
CA SER A 70 -5.86 -12.91 15.17
C SER A 70 -7.00 -12.37 14.30
N ILE A 71 -8.03 -13.21 14.09
CA ILE A 71 -9.24 -12.79 13.37
C ILE A 71 -9.86 -11.54 14.00
N GLU A 72 -9.85 -11.43 15.33
CA GLU A 72 -10.42 -10.29 16.04
C GLU A 72 -9.60 -9.01 15.80
N GLU A 73 -8.28 -9.08 15.79
CA GLU A 73 -7.42 -7.94 15.43
C GLU A 73 -7.63 -7.51 13.98
N LEU A 74 -7.78 -8.47 13.07
CA LEU A 74 -8.09 -8.20 11.66
C LEU A 74 -9.47 -7.54 11.50
N ARG A 75 -10.50 -8.03 12.20
CA ARG A 75 -11.83 -7.40 12.22
C ARG A 75 -11.76 -5.97 12.74
N ASN A 76 -11.03 -5.74 13.83
CA ASN A 76 -10.84 -4.40 14.37
C ASN A 76 -10.12 -3.47 13.39
N LYS A 77 -9.08 -3.96 12.69
CA LYS A 77 -8.40 -3.19 11.64
C LYS A 77 -9.33 -2.86 10.47
N VAL A 78 -10.16 -3.81 10.03
CA VAL A 78 -11.04 -3.62 8.87
C VAL A 78 -12.21 -2.70 9.20
N PHE A 79 -12.91 -2.91 10.32
CA PHE A 79 -14.21 -2.29 10.58
C PHE A 79 -14.16 -1.13 11.58
N ASN A 80 -13.15 -1.06 12.44
CA ASN A 80 -13.05 -0.05 13.51
C ASN A 80 -11.96 1.00 13.26
N ASN A 81 -11.24 0.94 12.13
CA ASN A 81 -10.27 1.95 11.74
C ASN A 81 -10.86 2.92 10.68
N PRO A 82 -11.26 4.15 11.06
CA PRO A 82 -11.84 5.11 10.12
C PRO A 82 -10.79 5.79 9.22
N ASN A 83 -9.50 5.71 9.55
CA ASN A 83 -8.43 6.46 8.88
C ASN A 83 -7.62 5.63 7.87
N GLN A 84 -8.08 4.41 7.56
CA GLN A 84 -7.41 3.55 6.60
C GLN A 84 -7.61 4.05 5.16
N THR A 85 -6.54 3.97 4.37
CA THR A 85 -6.59 4.14 2.92
C THR A 85 -7.34 2.96 2.26
N ASN A 86 -7.77 3.13 1.01
CA ASN A 86 -8.39 2.04 0.25
C ASN A 86 -7.45 0.83 0.11
N LEU A 87 -6.15 1.08 -0.08
CA LEU A 87 -5.13 0.03 -0.15
C LEU A 87 -5.06 -0.76 1.15
N GLU A 88 -5.00 -0.08 2.29
CA GLU A 88 -4.95 -0.71 3.62
C GLU A 88 -6.23 -1.48 3.92
N TYR A 89 -7.39 -0.91 3.59
CA TYR A 89 -8.68 -1.58 3.78
C TYR A 89 -8.74 -2.90 3.01
N VAL A 90 -8.48 -2.86 1.70
CA VAL A 90 -8.54 -4.05 0.85
C VAL A 90 -7.49 -5.08 1.27
N SER A 91 -6.28 -4.65 1.61
CA SER A 91 -5.24 -5.55 2.13
C SER A 91 -5.67 -6.24 3.42
N ASN A 92 -6.28 -5.51 4.36
CA ASN A 92 -6.75 -6.09 5.63
C ASN A 92 -7.95 -7.03 5.43
N VAL A 93 -8.85 -6.71 4.49
CA VAL A 93 -9.99 -7.56 4.13
C VAL A 93 -9.52 -8.89 3.51
N LEU A 94 -8.54 -8.85 2.61
CA LEU A 94 -7.98 -10.06 1.99
C LEU A 94 -7.31 -10.97 3.04
N LYS A 95 -6.51 -10.40 3.94
CA LYS A 95 -5.92 -11.13 5.07
C LYS A 95 -6.98 -11.73 5.99
N LEU A 96 -8.05 -10.98 6.28
CA LEU A 96 -9.17 -11.49 7.08
C LEU A 96 -9.86 -12.67 6.39
N ARG A 97 -10.07 -12.59 5.07
CA ARG A 97 -10.66 -13.68 4.28
C ARG A 97 -9.80 -14.95 4.35
N GLU A 98 -8.50 -14.82 4.09
CA GLU A 98 -7.55 -15.95 4.14
C GLU A 98 -7.58 -16.61 5.52
N ARG A 99 -7.47 -15.81 6.58
CA ARG A 99 -7.49 -16.30 7.96
C ARG A 99 -8.78 -17.02 8.33
N LEU A 100 -9.94 -16.49 7.89
CA LEU A 100 -11.23 -17.13 8.12
C LEU A 100 -11.29 -18.51 7.45
N ILE A 101 -10.87 -18.61 6.19
CA ILE A 101 -10.87 -19.86 5.40
C ILE A 101 -9.90 -20.88 6.02
N GLU A 102 -8.70 -20.45 6.43
CA GLU A 102 -7.72 -21.31 7.10
C GLU A 102 -8.22 -21.92 8.41
N GLU A 103 -8.98 -21.13 9.19
CA GLU A 103 -9.61 -21.60 10.42
C GLU A 103 -10.91 -22.40 10.18
N GLY A 104 -11.27 -22.66 8.91
CA GLY A 104 -12.43 -23.46 8.54
C GLY A 104 -13.77 -22.72 8.63
N ASN A 105 -13.75 -21.39 8.69
CA ASN A 105 -14.95 -20.57 8.62
C ASN A 105 -15.39 -20.38 7.16
N ASP A 106 -16.64 -19.95 6.99
CA ASP A 106 -17.18 -19.60 5.69
C ASP A 106 -16.43 -18.40 5.08
N ASP A 107 -16.32 -18.44 3.75
CA ASP A 107 -15.72 -17.37 2.98
C ASP A 107 -16.60 -16.10 3.04
N PRO A 108 -16.09 -14.97 3.58
CA PRO A 108 -16.88 -13.74 3.73
C PRO A 108 -17.29 -13.11 2.39
N PHE A 109 -16.69 -13.52 1.27
CA PHE A 109 -17.04 -13.01 -0.07
C PHE A 109 -18.16 -13.82 -0.72
N VAL A 110 -18.55 -14.94 -0.14
CA VAL A 110 -19.62 -15.80 -0.64
C VAL A 110 -20.89 -15.51 0.15
N ALA A 111 -21.95 -15.12 -0.57
CA ALA A 111 -23.24 -14.89 0.06
C ALA A 111 -23.82 -16.20 0.60
N SER A 112 -24.16 -16.24 1.89
CA SER A 112 -24.83 -17.37 2.53
C SER A 112 -26.05 -16.88 3.31
N SER A 113 -27.18 -17.58 3.22
CA SER A 113 -28.35 -17.30 4.06
C SER A 113 -29.18 -18.56 4.27
N SER A 114 -30.17 -18.50 5.16
CA SER A 114 -31.13 -19.60 5.34
C SER A 114 -31.93 -19.94 4.07
N GLN A 115 -32.00 -19.03 3.11
CA GLN A 115 -32.72 -19.19 1.84
C GLN A 115 -31.78 -19.42 0.64
N TYR A 116 -30.47 -19.40 0.86
CA TYR A 116 -29.49 -19.52 -0.21
C TYR A 116 -28.30 -20.36 0.23
N SER A 117 -28.13 -21.50 -0.44
CA SER A 117 -26.97 -22.38 -0.26
C SER A 117 -25.95 -22.10 -1.37
N PRO A 118 -24.72 -21.69 -1.02
CA PRO A 118 -23.69 -21.42 -2.01
C PRO A 118 -23.38 -22.63 -2.88
N THR A 119 -23.18 -22.38 -4.17
CA THR A 119 -22.69 -23.37 -5.12
C THR A 119 -21.18 -23.24 -5.32
N ASN A 120 -20.52 -24.25 -5.88
CA ASN A 120 -19.09 -24.15 -6.23
C ASN A 120 -18.78 -22.95 -7.14
N ALA A 121 -19.72 -22.59 -8.04
CA ALA A 121 -19.56 -21.43 -8.91
C ALA A 121 -19.51 -20.10 -8.13
N ASP A 122 -20.11 -20.01 -6.95
CA ASP A 122 -20.06 -18.83 -6.11
C ASP A 122 -18.71 -18.67 -5.42
N TYR A 123 -18.14 -19.78 -4.92
CA TYR A 123 -16.76 -19.79 -4.43
C TYR A 123 -15.75 -19.44 -5.53
N GLU A 124 -15.94 -19.95 -6.75
CA GLU A 124 -15.10 -19.56 -7.89
C GLU A 124 -15.22 -18.06 -8.21
N ARG A 125 -16.43 -17.49 -8.16
CA ARG A 125 -16.64 -16.05 -8.36
C ARG A 125 -15.98 -15.23 -7.25
N ALA A 126 -16.15 -15.63 -6.00
CA ALA A 126 -15.51 -14.98 -4.85
C ALA A 126 -13.97 -15.04 -4.93
N ASN A 127 -13.42 -16.17 -5.37
CA ASN A 127 -11.99 -16.31 -5.64
C ASN A 127 -11.53 -15.35 -6.72
N ARG A 128 -12.24 -15.26 -7.86
CA ARG A 128 -11.90 -14.29 -8.91
C ARG A 128 -11.88 -12.85 -8.40
N VAL A 129 -12.83 -12.48 -7.54
CA VAL A 129 -12.87 -11.14 -6.94
C VAL A 129 -11.63 -10.89 -6.08
N ALA A 130 -11.25 -11.79 -5.17
CA ALA A 130 -10.01 -11.56 -4.41
C ALA A 130 -8.77 -11.59 -5.27
N THR A 131 -8.67 -12.45 -6.28
CA THR A 131 -7.51 -12.44 -7.18
C THR A 131 -7.36 -11.06 -7.83
N ILE A 132 -8.46 -10.48 -8.31
CA ILE A 132 -8.43 -9.13 -8.91
C ILE A 132 -8.03 -8.07 -7.88
N LEU A 133 -8.54 -8.15 -6.64
CA LEU A 133 -8.18 -7.22 -5.58
C LEU A 133 -6.71 -7.38 -5.15
N GLN A 134 -6.21 -8.61 -5.06
CA GLN A 134 -4.82 -8.91 -4.75
C GLN A 134 -3.91 -8.36 -5.83
N ASP A 135 -4.23 -8.57 -7.12
CA ASP A 135 -3.48 -7.99 -8.22
C ASP A 135 -3.38 -6.45 -8.13
N MET A 136 -4.45 -5.78 -7.68
CA MET A 136 -4.43 -4.32 -7.48
C MET A 136 -3.53 -3.93 -6.31
N VAL A 137 -3.57 -4.68 -5.20
CA VAL A 137 -2.70 -4.46 -4.03
C VAL A 137 -1.22 -4.66 -4.43
N ASP A 138 -0.93 -5.73 -5.16
CA ASP A 138 0.42 -6.06 -5.63
C ASP A 138 0.93 -5.01 -6.62
N THR A 139 0.07 -4.55 -7.54
CA THR A 139 0.42 -3.48 -8.49
C THR A 139 0.68 -2.14 -7.80
N ALA A 140 0.00 -1.88 -6.68
CA ALA A 140 0.14 -0.63 -5.95
C ALA A 140 1.48 -0.49 -5.23
N ASP A 141 2.13 -1.60 -4.85
CA ASP A 141 3.44 -1.64 -4.17
C ASP A 141 3.55 -0.64 -2.99
N GLY A 142 2.47 -0.50 -2.22
CA GLY A 142 2.39 0.42 -1.08
C GLY A 142 1.87 1.84 -1.39
N ASP A 143 1.67 2.21 -2.66
CA ASP A 143 1.12 3.51 -3.06
C ASP A 143 -0.42 3.48 -3.18
N ALA A 144 -1.09 4.14 -2.23
CA ALA A 144 -2.55 4.22 -2.20
C ALA A 144 -3.17 4.94 -3.43
N SER A 145 -2.43 5.83 -4.09
CA SER A 145 -2.87 6.53 -5.31
C SER A 145 -2.88 5.60 -6.51
N VAL A 146 -1.86 4.74 -6.62
CA VAL A 146 -1.79 3.71 -7.67
C VAL A 146 -2.91 2.70 -7.49
N PHE A 147 -3.17 2.25 -6.26
CA PHE A 147 -4.29 1.38 -5.96
C PHE A 147 -5.63 1.98 -6.42
N LEU A 148 -5.87 3.25 -6.08
CA LEU A 148 -7.10 3.94 -6.47
C LEU A 148 -7.25 4.04 -8.00
N ASN A 149 -6.16 4.29 -8.73
CA ASN A 149 -6.17 4.31 -10.19
C ASN A 149 -6.53 2.93 -10.76
N GLU A 150 -5.87 1.86 -10.28
CA GLU A 150 -6.17 0.49 -10.71
C GLU A 150 -7.62 0.08 -10.41
N TYR A 151 -8.13 0.45 -9.24
CA TYR A 151 -9.54 0.23 -8.89
C TYR A 151 -10.47 0.95 -9.87
N GLN A 152 -10.21 2.23 -10.16
CA GLN A 152 -11.02 3.00 -11.11
C GLN A 152 -10.94 2.42 -12.54
N ARG A 153 -9.76 1.96 -12.97
CA ARG A 153 -9.55 1.37 -14.30
C ARG A 153 -10.34 0.08 -14.51
N ARG A 154 -10.43 -0.77 -13.48
CA ARG A 154 -11.00 -2.12 -13.59
C ARG A 154 -12.46 -2.21 -13.16
N VAL A 155 -12.88 -1.38 -12.20
CA VAL A 155 -14.19 -1.52 -11.52
C VAL A 155 -15.14 -0.38 -11.85
N LYS A 156 -14.64 0.85 -12.01
CA LYS A 156 -15.50 2.01 -12.30
C LYS A 156 -15.85 2.04 -13.79
N GLU A 157 -17.14 1.95 -14.09
CA GLU A 157 -17.64 2.20 -15.44
C GLU A 157 -17.34 3.65 -15.84
N VAL A 158 -16.41 3.83 -16.77
CA VAL A 158 -16.15 5.13 -17.40
C VAL A 158 -16.98 5.22 -18.68
N ASN A 159 -17.99 6.09 -18.67
CA ASN A 159 -18.73 6.46 -19.87
C ASN A 159 -17.78 7.17 -20.83
N ILE A 160 -17.23 6.45 -21.82
CA ILE A 160 -16.42 7.05 -22.89
C ILE A 160 -17.39 7.75 -23.84
N PRO A 161 -17.37 9.09 -23.95
CA PRO A 161 -18.23 9.77 -24.90
C PRO A 161 -17.87 9.34 -26.32
N THR A 162 -18.73 8.54 -26.96
CA THR A 162 -18.55 8.15 -28.36
C THR A 162 -18.71 9.38 -29.24
N LYS A 163 -17.70 9.66 -30.08
CA LYS A 163 -17.77 10.71 -31.09
C LYS A 163 -18.96 10.40 -32.01
N LYS A 164 -20.01 11.24 -31.99
CA LYS A 164 -21.13 11.12 -32.93
C LYS A 164 -20.54 11.19 -34.34
N LYS A 165 -20.82 10.17 -35.16
CA LYS A 165 -20.52 10.15 -36.59
C LYS A 165 -21.46 11.11 -37.34
#